data_AF-A0A350W0A9-F1
#
_entry.id   AF-A0A350W0A9-F1
#
_cell.length_a   1.000
_cell.length_b   1.000
_cell.length_c   1.000
_cell.angle_alpha   90.00
_cell.angle_beta   90.00
_cell.angle_gamma   90.00
#
_symmetry.space_group_name_H-M   'P 1'
#
loop_
_entity.id
_entity.type
_entity.pdbx_description
1 polymer ?
#
loop_
_entity_poly.entity_id
_entity_poly.type
_entity_poly.pdbx_seq_one_letter_code
_entity_poly.pdbx_strand_id
1 'polypeptide(L)'
;MKKRAVFIWSIMLVVCAVGLCACRKEDKSTGTENEWWVRGHFLTGLSQPMLVTVPDTTYSDGAPIVLTPMEGVDLSQYVDGDVIEIRVESIQELMPCMADVLDVRFIEHGDVMDIDSDIMDMLAEHGWIELKTETITD
;
A
#
# COMPACT_ATOMS: atom_id res chain seq x y z
N MET A 1 35.15 5.44 67.11
CA MET A 1 36.07 4.32 66.81
C MET A 1 35.25 3.09 66.43
N LYS A 2 35.60 2.46 65.30
CA LYS A 2 35.31 1.06 64.90
C LYS A 2 33.84 0.65 64.70
N LYS A 3 33.43 -0.15 63.71
CA LYS A 3 34.00 -0.68 62.44
C LYS A 3 32.91 -1.66 61.93
N ARG A 4 32.52 -1.54 60.63
CA ARG A 4 32.23 -2.64 59.66
C ARG A 4 30.99 -3.53 59.95
N ALA A 5 30.26 -4.16 59.02
CA ALA A 5 30.40 -4.53 57.59
C ALA A 5 28.96 -4.71 57.01
N VAL A 6 28.59 -4.19 55.83
CA VAL A 6 28.67 -4.76 54.45
C VAL A 6 27.99 -6.11 54.24
N PHE A 7 26.92 -6.14 53.43
CA PHE A 7 26.48 -7.18 52.47
C PHE A 7 25.40 -6.53 51.56
N ILE A 8 25.73 -5.92 50.42
CA ILE A 8 25.86 -6.50 49.06
C ILE A 8 24.72 -7.47 48.72
N TRP A 9 23.77 -7.00 47.91
CA TRP A 9 23.18 -7.83 46.87
C TRP A 9 23.05 -7.03 45.56
N SER A 10 23.60 -7.63 44.52
CA SER A 10 23.83 -7.08 43.20
C SER A 10 22.53 -6.75 42.48
N ILE A 11 22.47 -5.57 41.86
CA ILE A 11 21.69 -5.39 40.63
C ILE A 11 22.68 -4.95 39.57
N MET A 12 22.99 -5.93 38.74
CA MET A 12 23.96 -5.90 37.66
C MET A 12 23.42 -5.03 36.52
N LEU A 13 24.28 -4.11 36.10
CA LEU A 13 24.20 -3.27 34.92
C LEU A 13 24.27 -4.12 33.65
N VAL A 14 23.37 -3.87 32.70
CA VAL A 14 23.56 -4.04 31.25
C VAL A 14 22.86 -2.83 30.61
N VAL A 15 23.53 -1.69 30.42
CA VAL A 15 24.35 -1.30 29.26
C VAL A 15 23.68 -1.64 27.92
N CYS A 16 23.01 -0.64 27.33
CA CYS A 16 23.49 -0.04 26.09
C CYS A 16 22.89 1.35 25.94
N ALA A 17 23.75 2.35 26.07
CA ALA A 17 23.46 3.75 25.90
C ALA A 17 23.76 4.16 24.45
N VAL A 18 23.04 5.21 24.03
CA VAL A 18 23.37 6.19 22.99
C VAL A 18 23.32 5.73 21.53
N GLY A 19 22.22 6.09 20.88
CA GLY A 19 22.13 6.48 19.48
C GLY A 19 20.85 7.30 19.34
N LEU A 20 20.83 8.60 19.63
CA LEU A 20 21.07 9.63 18.62
C LEU A 20 20.46 9.28 17.25
N CYS A 21 19.16 8.96 17.20
CA CYS A 21 18.40 9.14 15.96
C CYS A 21 18.01 10.61 15.87
N ALA A 22 18.99 11.45 15.53
CA ALA A 22 18.74 12.69 14.85
C ALA A 22 18.10 12.32 13.49
N CYS A 23 16.78 12.26 13.41
CA CYS A 23 16.10 12.46 12.13
C CYS A 23 16.21 13.96 11.83
N ARG A 24 17.38 14.29 11.27
CA ARG A 24 17.75 15.54 10.63
C ARG A 24 16.52 16.23 10.03
N LYS A 25 16.16 17.34 10.64
CA LYS A 25 15.37 18.39 9.98
C LYS A 25 16.34 19.15 9.07
N GLU A 26 15.84 19.61 7.93
CA GLU A 26 16.51 20.23 6.77
C GLU A 26 16.91 19.20 5.69
N ASP A 27 16.25 19.21 4.54
CA ASP A 27 16.15 20.40 3.68
C ASP A 27 14.76 21.01 3.48
N LYS A 28 14.73 22.35 3.46
CA LYS A 28 13.71 23.14 2.77
C LYS A 28 13.79 22.81 1.27
N SER A 29 13.00 21.84 0.82
CA SER A 29 12.65 21.80 -0.59
C SER A 29 11.51 22.79 -0.81
N THR A 30 11.87 24.00 -1.22
CA THR A 30 10.99 24.82 -2.03
C THR A 30 10.77 24.09 -3.35
N GLY A 31 9.73 23.28 -3.43
CA GLY A 31 9.36 22.58 -4.65
C GLY A 31 8.05 21.85 -4.42
N THR A 32 6.97 22.44 -4.96
CA THR A 32 5.68 21.86 -5.34
C THR A 32 5.23 20.64 -4.54
N GLU A 33 4.11 20.78 -3.82
CA GLU A 33 3.27 19.67 -3.34
C GLU A 33 3.37 18.50 -4.32
N ASN A 34 4.10 17.45 -3.97
CA ASN A 34 4.31 16.34 -4.89
C ASN A 34 2.96 15.66 -5.07
N GLU A 35 2.30 15.90 -6.20
CA GLU A 35 1.12 15.15 -6.56
C GLU A 35 1.50 13.67 -6.70
N TRP A 36 1.06 12.85 -5.75
CA TRP A 36 1.34 11.42 -5.75
C TRP A 36 0.25 10.70 -6.55
N TRP A 37 0.59 10.39 -7.79
CA TRP A 37 -0.21 9.57 -8.69
C TRP A 37 0.31 8.14 -8.68
N VAL A 38 -0.62 7.18 -8.57
CA VAL A 38 -0.34 5.75 -8.52
C VAL A 38 -1.08 5.09 -9.66
N ARG A 39 -0.33 4.49 -10.57
CA ARG A 39 -0.85 3.75 -11.72
C ARG A 39 -1.09 2.28 -11.39
N GLY A 40 -2.12 1.69 -11.94
CA GLY A 40 -2.35 0.25 -11.82
C GLY A 40 -3.56 -0.23 -12.62
N HIS A 41 -3.75 -1.55 -12.62
CA HIS A 41 -4.94 -2.19 -13.13
C HIS A 41 -6.10 -2.04 -12.15
N PHE A 42 -7.22 -1.53 -12.62
CA PHE A 42 -8.45 -1.42 -11.87
C PHE A 42 -9.14 -2.77 -11.76
N LEU A 43 -9.68 -3.07 -10.58
CA LEU A 43 -10.55 -4.19 -10.32
C LEU A 43 -11.75 -3.68 -9.52
N THR A 44 -12.96 -4.08 -9.90
CA THR A 44 -14.21 -3.70 -9.21
C THR A 44 -14.23 -4.25 -7.79
N GLY A 45 -13.62 -5.42 -7.58
CA GLY A 45 -13.63 -6.15 -6.31
C GLY A 45 -15.04 -6.63 -5.91
N LEU A 46 -15.10 -7.52 -4.91
CA LEU A 46 -16.39 -8.01 -4.37
C LEU A 46 -17.02 -7.04 -3.39
N SER A 47 -16.20 -6.38 -2.57
CA SER A 47 -16.66 -5.45 -1.53
C SER A 47 -16.30 -4.01 -1.84
N GLN A 48 -15.09 -3.78 -2.37
CA GLN A 48 -14.56 -2.46 -2.65
C GLN A 48 -13.68 -2.53 -3.91
N PRO A 49 -13.62 -1.44 -4.70
CA PRO A 49 -12.72 -1.34 -5.82
C PRO A 49 -11.28 -1.44 -5.35
N MET A 50 -10.44 -2.00 -6.22
CA MET A 50 -9.04 -2.25 -5.98
C MET A 50 -8.19 -1.76 -7.15
N LEU A 51 -6.93 -1.50 -6.86
CA LEU A 51 -5.89 -1.22 -7.83
C LEU A 51 -4.74 -2.21 -7.62
N VAL A 52 -4.29 -2.88 -8.68
CA VAL A 52 -3.04 -3.64 -8.66
C VAL A 52 -1.98 -2.80 -9.36
N THR A 53 -0.96 -2.38 -8.62
CA THR A 53 0.06 -1.47 -9.16
C THR A 53 0.87 -2.11 -10.27
N VAL A 54 1.24 -1.30 -11.27
CA VAL A 54 2.06 -1.72 -12.41
C VAL A 54 3.54 -1.33 -12.22
N PRO A 55 4.48 -2.03 -12.89
CA PRO A 55 5.86 -1.59 -12.94
C PRO A 55 5.92 -0.26 -13.68
N ASP A 56 6.71 0.70 -13.17
CA ASP A 56 6.77 2.13 -13.56
C ASP A 56 5.93 3.09 -12.70
N THR A 57 5.43 2.63 -11.55
CA THR A 57 4.90 3.55 -10.53
C THR A 57 5.99 3.96 -9.54
N THR A 58 5.80 5.10 -8.87
CA THR A 58 6.62 5.51 -7.72
C THR A 58 6.42 4.60 -6.50
N TYR A 59 5.51 3.63 -6.57
CA TYR A 59 5.12 2.73 -5.49
C TYR A 59 5.50 1.27 -5.83
N SER A 60 5.40 0.36 -4.85
CA SER A 60 5.76 -1.05 -5.05
C SER A 60 4.98 -1.66 -6.19
N ASP A 61 5.66 -2.39 -7.08
CA ASP A 61 5.05 -3.18 -8.15
C ASP A 61 4.21 -4.34 -7.60
N GLY A 62 3.10 -4.67 -8.27
CA GLY A 62 2.22 -5.78 -7.94
C GLY A 62 1.51 -5.70 -6.58
N ALA A 63 1.50 -4.52 -5.94
CA ALA A 63 0.85 -4.32 -4.66
C ALA A 63 -0.66 -4.07 -4.85
N PRO A 64 -1.53 -4.88 -4.23
CA PRO A 64 -2.97 -4.60 -4.26
C PRO A 64 -3.33 -3.51 -3.25
N ILE A 65 -4.10 -2.53 -3.71
CA ILE A 65 -4.58 -1.40 -2.92
C ILE A 65 -6.10 -1.36 -2.99
N VAL A 66 -6.77 -1.48 -1.86
CA VAL A 66 -8.20 -1.19 -1.73
C VAL A 66 -8.42 0.32 -1.81
N LEU A 67 -9.34 0.72 -2.66
CA LEU A 67 -9.65 2.11 -2.95
C LEU A 67 -10.85 2.58 -2.14
N THR A 68 -10.69 3.71 -1.47
CA THR A 68 -11.78 4.43 -0.81
C THR A 68 -12.00 5.75 -1.55
N PRO A 69 -12.95 5.82 -2.51
CA PRO A 69 -13.21 7.05 -3.27
C PRO A 69 -13.71 8.15 -2.35
N MET A 70 -13.07 9.32 -2.42
CA MET A 70 -13.57 10.51 -1.74
C MET A 70 -14.79 11.10 -2.47
N GLU A 71 -15.51 12.00 -1.81
CA GLU A 71 -16.68 12.65 -2.40
C GLU A 71 -16.34 13.28 -3.76
N GLY A 72 -17.09 12.89 -4.79
CA GLY A 72 -16.91 13.37 -6.16
C GLY A 72 -16.04 12.49 -7.06
N VAL A 73 -15.37 11.46 -6.52
CA VAL A 73 -14.63 10.47 -7.31
C VAL A 73 -15.56 9.33 -7.72
N ASP A 74 -15.74 9.13 -9.03
CA ASP A 74 -16.56 8.05 -9.59
C ASP A 74 -15.70 7.04 -10.35
N LEU A 75 -15.64 5.82 -9.81
CA LEU A 75 -14.92 4.68 -10.38
C LEU A 75 -15.83 3.74 -11.18
N SER A 76 -17.15 3.98 -11.22
CA SER A 76 -18.12 3.05 -11.84
C SER A 76 -18.02 2.98 -13.37
N GLN A 77 -17.31 3.93 -13.98
CA GLN A 77 -17.05 3.97 -15.42
C GLN A 77 -15.95 3.02 -15.89
N TYR A 78 -15.11 2.52 -14.98
CA TYR A 78 -13.98 1.65 -15.29
C TYR A 78 -14.39 0.18 -15.22
N VAL A 79 -13.73 -0.65 -16.02
CA VAL A 79 -13.94 -2.10 -16.03
C VAL A 79 -12.70 -2.84 -15.57
N ASP A 80 -12.89 -4.06 -15.05
CA ASP A 80 -11.79 -4.90 -14.58
C ASP A 80 -10.71 -5.03 -15.67
N GLY A 81 -9.46 -4.72 -15.33
CA GLY A 81 -8.31 -4.74 -16.24
C GLY A 81 -7.90 -3.37 -16.78
N ASP A 82 -8.80 -2.38 -16.81
CA ASP A 82 -8.48 -1.00 -17.23
C ASP A 82 -7.27 -0.46 -16.46
N VAL A 83 -6.40 0.27 -17.14
CA VAL A 83 -5.26 0.93 -16.49
C VAL A 83 -5.66 2.36 -16.15
N ILE A 84 -5.57 2.69 -14.86
CA ILE A 84 -5.90 4.01 -14.32
C ILE A 84 -4.76 4.56 -13.47
N GLU A 85 -4.75 5.87 -13.28
CA GLU A 85 -3.95 6.54 -12.24
C GLU A 85 -4.87 7.11 -11.18
N ILE A 86 -4.59 6.82 -9.91
CA ILE A 86 -5.26 7.42 -8.76
C ILE A 86 -4.36 8.47 -8.12
N ARG A 87 -4.93 9.59 -7.72
CA ARG A 87 -4.27 10.56 -6.85
C ARG A 87 -4.55 10.20 -5.41
N VAL A 88 -3.50 10.08 -4.60
CA VAL A 88 -3.60 9.75 -3.18
C VAL A 88 -2.71 10.67 -2.36
N GLU A 89 -3.07 10.92 -1.09
CA GLU A 89 -2.19 11.62 -0.14
C GLU A 89 -1.21 10.67 0.53
N SER A 90 -1.65 9.44 0.81
CA SER A 90 -0.85 8.40 1.45
C SER A 90 -1.44 7.02 1.16
N ILE A 91 -0.61 5.99 1.29
CA ILE A 91 -1.03 4.58 1.22
C ILE A 91 -0.76 3.95 2.59
N GLN A 92 -1.76 3.29 3.14
CA GLN A 92 -1.63 2.49 4.35
C GLN A 92 -1.13 1.09 3.97
N GLU A 93 0.07 0.74 4.42
CA GLU A 93 0.73 -0.55 4.16
C GLU A 93 0.14 -1.69 5.01
N LEU A 94 -1.12 -2.03 4.75
CA LEU A 94 -1.84 -3.18 5.29
C LEU A 94 -1.84 -4.34 4.27
N MET A 95 -2.50 -5.45 4.60
CA MET A 95 -2.74 -6.56 3.67
C MET A 95 -4.25 -6.73 3.45
N PRO A 96 -4.83 -6.21 2.33
CA PRO A 96 -4.17 -5.47 1.27
C PRO A 96 -3.89 -4.01 1.69
N CYS A 97 -3.13 -3.26 0.90
CA CYS A 97 -2.93 -1.83 1.16
C CYS A 97 -4.27 -1.08 1.05
N MET A 98 -4.34 0.12 1.63
CA MET A 98 -5.55 0.95 1.57
C MET A 98 -5.19 2.41 1.27
N ALA A 99 -5.99 3.08 0.44
CA ALA A 99 -5.81 4.49 0.12
C ALA A 99 -7.13 5.23 -0.10
N ASP A 100 -7.16 6.50 0.35
CA ASP A 100 -8.23 7.44 -0.01
C ASP A 100 -7.92 8.04 -1.38
N VAL A 101 -8.85 7.88 -2.33
CA VAL A 101 -8.68 8.35 -3.71
C VAL A 101 -9.24 9.75 -3.85
N LEU A 102 -8.36 10.69 -4.17
CA LEU A 102 -8.66 12.12 -4.30
C LEU A 102 -9.06 12.50 -5.73
N ASP A 103 -8.53 11.80 -6.72
CA ASP A 103 -8.81 12.01 -8.14
C ASP A 103 -8.42 10.75 -8.93
N VAL A 104 -8.93 10.61 -10.16
CA VAL A 104 -8.68 9.45 -11.02
C VAL A 104 -8.53 9.87 -12.47
N ARG A 105 -7.60 9.23 -13.18
CA ARG A 105 -7.36 9.42 -14.61
C ARG A 105 -7.39 8.08 -15.33
N PHE A 106 -8.18 8.01 -16.39
CA PHE A 106 -8.10 6.90 -17.33
C PHE A 106 -6.82 6.99 -18.15
N ILE A 107 -6.13 5.87 -18.31
CA ILE A 107 -4.92 5.79 -19.14
C ILE A 107 -5.22 5.02 -20.42
N GLU A 108 -5.64 3.77 -20.30
CA GLU A 108 -5.95 2.90 -21.42
C GLU A 108 -6.80 1.70 -20.98
N HIS A 109 -7.46 1.06 -21.95
CA HIS A 109 -8.12 -0.21 -21.73
C HIS A 109 -7.06 -1.30 -21.57
N GLY A 110 -7.21 -2.12 -20.54
CA GLY A 110 -6.35 -3.29 -20.30
C GLY A 110 -7.19 -4.55 -20.15
N ASP A 111 -6.50 -5.68 -19.94
CA ASP A 111 -7.13 -6.97 -19.69
C ASP A 111 -6.73 -7.46 -18.28
N VAL A 112 -7.65 -8.17 -17.63
CA VAL A 112 -7.35 -8.87 -16.36
C VAL A 112 -6.24 -9.89 -16.56
N MET A 113 -6.11 -10.46 -17.76
CA MET A 113 -5.03 -11.38 -18.13
C MET A 113 -3.63 -10.74 -18.11
N ASP A 114 -3.53 -9.41 -18.09
CA ASP A 114 -2.26 -8.69 -17.99
C ASP A 114 -1.75 -8.59 -16.54
N ILE A 115 -2.61 -8.91 -15.56
CA ILE A 115 -2.26 -8.94 -14.14
C ILE A 115 -1.60 -10.28 -13.81
N ASP A 116 -0.51 -10.25 -13.04
CA ASP A 116 0.19 -11.45 -12.59
C ASP A 116 -0.80 -12.44 -11.94
N SER A 117 -0.80 -13.68 -12.42
CA SER A 117 -1.69 -14.72 -11.94
C SER A 117 -1.51 -15.02 -10.47
N ASP A 118 -0.29 -14.92 -9.93
CA ASP A 118 -0.03 -15.15 -8.51
C ASP A 118 -0.71 -14.08 -7.63
N ILE A 119 -0.79 -12.84 -8.14
CA ILE A 119 -1.54 -11.77 -7.48
C ILE A 119 -3.03 -12.08 -7.56
N MET A 120 -3.54 -12.43 -8.74
CA MET A 120 -4.97 -12.74 -8.93
C MET A 120 -5.44 -13.90 -8.06
N ASP A 121 -4.64 -14.96 -7.97
CA ASP A 121 -4.91 -16.11 -7.10
C ASP A 121 -4.92 -15.70 -5.63
N MET A 122 -3.93 -14.91 -5.19
CA MET A 122 -3.89 -14.39 -3.82
C MET A 122 -5.12 -13.52 -3.49
N LEU A 123 -5.52 -12.62 -4.39
CA LEU A 123 -6.71 -11.79 -4.21
C LEU A 123 -7.99 -12.65 -4.06
N ALA A 124 -8.08 -13.74 -4.82
CA ALA A 124 -9.20 -14.66 -4.79
C ALA A 124 -9.21 -15.54 -3.54
N GLU A 125 -8.05 -16.04 -3.10
CA GLU A 125 -7.87 -16.80 -1.85
C GLU A 125 -8.31 -15.98 -0.63
N HIS A 126 -8.05 -14.67 -0.66
CA HIS A 126 -8.51 -13.73 0.36
C HIS A 126 -9.99 -13.32 0.23
N GLY A 127 -10.68 -13.76 -0.83
CA GLY A 127 -12.08 -13.45 -1.06
C GLY A 127 -12.33 -11.98 -1.41
N TRP A 128 -11.37 -11.30 -2.01
CA TRP A 128 -11.53 -9.91 -2.47
C TRP A 128 -12.03 -9.82 -3.90
N ILE A 129 -11.75 -10.83 -4.73
CA ILE A 129 -12.25 -10.96 -6.09
C ILE A 129 -12.80 -12.37 -6.31
N GLU A 130 -13.62 -12.54 -7.35
CA GLU A 130 -13.97 -13.84 -7.91
C GLU A 130 -13.19 -14.04 -9.22
N LEU A 131 -12.48 -15.16 -9.33
CA LEU A 131 -11.91 -15.58 -10.61
C LEU A 131 -13.04 -16.06 -11.51
N LYS A 132 -13.34 -15.31 -12.57
CA LYS A 132 -14.24 -15.78 -13.63
C LYS A 132 -13.54 -16.93 -14.36
N THR A 133 -13.87 -18.16 -13.98
CA THR A 133 -13.47 -19.34 -14.74
C THR A 133 -14.32 -19.36 -16.00
N GLU A 134 -13.74 -18.99 -17.15
CA GLU A 134 -14.41 -19.23 -18.43
C GLU A 134 -14.61 -20.74 -18.58
N THR A 135 -15.84 -21.18 -18.37
CA THR A 135 -16.24 -22.55 -18.67
C THR A 135 -16.39 -22.61 -20.18
N ILE A 136 -15.32 -23.03 -20.86
CA ILE A 136 -15.39 -23.41 -22.27
C ILE A 136 -16.40 -24.55 -22.34
N THR A 137 -17.59 -24.25 -22.83
CA THR A 137 -18.59 -25.25 -23.19
C THR A 137 -18.24 -25.71 -24.61
N ASP A 138 -17.74 -26.95 -24.70
CA ASP A 138 -17.53 -27.68 -25.96
C ASP A 138 -18.87 -28.04 -26.63
#